data_AF-A0A9N9R5Q9-F1
#
_entry.id   AF-A0A9N9R5Q9-F1
#
_cell.length_a   1.000
_cell.length_b   1.000
_cell.length_c   1.000
_cell.angle_alpha   90.00
_cell.angle_beta   90.00
_cell.angle_gamma   90.00
#
_symmetry.space_group_name_H-M   'P 1'
#
loop_
_entity.id
_entity.type
_entity.pdbx_description
1 polymer ?
#
loop_
_entity_poly.entity_id
_entity_poly.type
_entity_poly.pdbx_seq_one_letter_code
_entity_poly.pdbx_strand_id
1 'polypeptide(L)'
;MSVIAVRNIPISKLWNMRKVMLELAKYINGQFDGLHLKRGKSTKTAYLRLSEKLDPIRVVEIINRQKAGKKKVKLMAFIPDVIPDLPVPKSFKKKKQAELGPPQPPDQVLFLAHHEILVELQSKYTELYKLSKSNDHKLMKEIAKTVFERLRHILNTNAENAKTPFILSKTYRKSYPHFADFQLVLSTLHCIEDAAGTPRTQLLEHELTAPSYDLSAHGEIPYEKVVKTCQKYSNKIEVKVTEYINGLKTDIEPENATPEELARHRVRVELKNILPYMGPMLRQVVTTNFACPTTPSPMAYIRMKIYGEPYLPTRDHLEPVMKKFDAFKILRADHICNMVRFTIIQRHYSALMKLDGTELGGAKLVIRKSVMETYKVPEVLIKELKALLSSDREMPEPEMNDEDMEDWGEEL
;
A
#
# COMPACT_ATOMS: atom_id res chain seq x y z
N MET A 1 -35.86 27.66 7.58
CA MET A 1 -35.39 26.95 6.35
C MET A 1 -35.73 27.76 5.11
N SER A 2 -34.76 28.06 4.23
CA SER A 2 -34.96 28.93 3.05
C SER A 2 -34.60 28.22 1.74
N VAL A 3 -35.35 28.48 0.67
CA VAL A 3 -35.10 27.89 -0.66
C VAL A 3 -34.57 28.96 -1.60
N ILE A 4 -33.56 28.62 -2.40
CA ILE A 4 -33.05 29.45 -3.49
C ILE A 4 -33.10 28.67 -4.80
N ALA A 5 -33.17 29.38 -5.92
CA ALA A 5 -33.15 28.80 -7.25
C ALA A 5 -31.98 29.38 -8.07
N VAL A 6 -31.28 28.53 -8.80
CA VAL A 6 -30.13 28.89 -9.66
C VAL A 6 -30.45 28.54 -11.11
N ARG A 7 -30.59 29.58 -11.95
CA ARG A 7 -30.83 29.52 -13.40
C ARG A 7 -29.53 29.54 -14.21
N ASN A 8 -29.67 29.36 -15.52
CA ASN A 8 -28.58 29.34 -16.52
C ASN A 8 -27.62 28.15 -16.40
N ILE A 9 -28.10 27.02 -15.86
CA ILE A 9 -27.31 25.78 -15.86
C ILE A 9 -27.38 25.15 -17.27
N PRO A 10 -26.27 24.75 -17.90
CA PRO A 10 -26.29 24.15 -19.24
C PRO A 10 -27.14 22.86 -19.32
N ILE A 11 -27.84 22.65 -20.43
CA ILE A 11 -28.68 21.45 -20.63
C ILE A 11 -27.86 20.15 -20.79
N SER A 12 -26.56 20.25 -21.08
CA SER A 12 -25.65 19.13 -21.27
C SER A 12 -25.83 17.99 -20.24
N LYS A 13 -25.69 16.74 -20.70
CA LYS A 13 -25.74 15.53 -19.84
C LYS A 13 -24.73 15.60 -18.69
N LEU A 14 -23.61 16.30 -18.89
CA LEU A 14 -22.57 16.51 -17.88
C LEU A 14 -23.06 17.35 -16.70
N TRP A 15 -24.02 18.26 -16.90
CA TRP A 15 -24.57 19.12 -15.85
C TRP A 15 -25.81 18.46 -15.21
N ASN A 16 -25.55 17.44 -14.39
CA ASN A 16 -26.53 16.81 -13.50
C ASN A 16 -26.52 17.47 -12.11
N MET A 17 -27.45 17.10 -11.23
CA MET A 17 -27.59 17.74 -9.91
C MET A 17 -26.31 17.62 -9.06
N ARG A 18 -25.63 16.47 -9.17
CA ARG A 18 -24.35 16.22 -8.48
C ARG A 18 -23.27 17.22 -8.89
N LYS A 19 -23.11 17.48 -10.20
CA LYS A 19 -22.14 18.46 -10.70
C LYS A 19 -22.50 19.90 -10.34
N VAL A 20 -23.79 20.24 -10.38
CA VAL A 20 -24.29 21.55 -9.96
C VAL A 20 -23.96 21.79 -8.48
N MET A 21 -24.22 20.81 -7.62
CA MET A 21 -23.90 20.92 -6.19
C MET A 21 -22.40 21.04 -5.92
N LEU A 22 -21.56 20.27 -6.63
CA LEU A 22 -20.10 20.37 -6.51
C LEU A 22 -19.56 21.74 -6.91
N GLU A 23 -20.10 22.34 -7.97
CA GLU A 23 -19.70 23.69 -8.39
C GLU A 23 -20.17 24.75 -7.39
N LEU A 24 -21.39 24.64 -6.87
CA LEU A 24 -21.91 25.61 -5.90
C LEU A 24 -21.24 25.50 -4.52
N ALA A 25 -20.76 24.31 -4.14
CA ALA A 25 -20.05 24.09 -2.89
C ALA A 25 -18.72 24.85 -2.79
N LYS A 26 -18.16 25.31 -3.91
CA LYS A 26 -16.96 26.18 -3.95
C LYS A 26 -17.25 27.60 -3.47
N TYR A 27 -18.50 28.03 -3.55
CA TYR A 27 -18.91 29.41 -3.27
C TYR A 27 -19.76 29.53 -2.00
N ILE A 28 -20.50 28.48 -1.65
CA ILE A 28 -21.40 28.47 -0.48
C ILE A 28 -20.69 27.82 0.72
N ASN A 29 -20.23 28.65 1.65
CA ASN A 29 -19.66 28.20 2.92
C ASN A 29 -20.77 27.80 3.91
N GLY A 30 -21.34 26.60 3.73
CA GLY A 30 -22.30 26.03 4.67
C GLY A 30 -22.93 24.71 4.19
N GLN A 31 -24.01 24.30 4.87
CA GLN A 31 -24.82 23.14 4.49
C GLN A 31 -26.02 23.58 3.63
N PHE A 32 -26.19 22.92 2.50
CA PHE A 32 -27.33 23.10 1.60
C PHE A 32 -27.61 21.80 0.86
N ASP A 33 -28.88 21.57 0.53
CA ASP A 33 -29.35 20.38 -0.20
C ASP A 33 -29.85 20.75 -1.59
N GLY A 34 -29.65 19.84 -2.54
CA GLY A 34 -30.25 19.93 -3.85
C GLY A 34 -31.67 19.34 -3.86
N LEU A 35 -32.68 20.15 -4.17
CA LEU A 35 -34.08 19.72 -4.21
C LEU A 35 -34.50 19.20 -5.58
N HIS A 36 -34.23 19.95 -6.65
CA HIS A 36 -34.68 19.52 -7.97
C HIS A 36 -33.91 20.25 -9.07
N LEU A 37 -33.76 19.60 -10.22
CA LEU A 37 -33.16 20.20 -11.41
C LEU A 37 -34.22 20.25 -12.52
N LYS A 38 -34.93 21.37 -12.63
CA LYS A 38 -35.98 21.57 -13.63
C LYS A 38 -35.33 21.94 -14.97
N ARG A 39 -35.61 21.18 -16.02
CA ARG A 39 -35.19 21.51 -17.38
C ARG A 39 -36.15 22.55 -17.97
N GLY A 40 -35.60 23.69 -18.41
CA GLY A 40 -36.31 24.69 -19.21
C GLY A 40 -36.02 24.52 -20.71
N LYS A 41 -36.48 25.49 -21.52
CA LYS A 41 -36.33 25.47 -22.99
C LYS A 41 -34.87 25.47 -23.44
N SER A 42 -34.02 26.31 -22.84
CA SER A 42 -32.60 26.47 -23.21
C SER A 42 -31.61 26.24 -22.07
N THR A 43 -32.07 26.29 -20.82
CA THR A 43 -31.24 26.11 -19.61
C THR A 43 -31.98 25.28 -18.56
N LYS A 44 -31.24 24.76 -17.58
CA LYS A 44 -31.78 24.11 -16.39
C LYS A 44 -31.80 25.09 -15.21
N THR A 45 -32.73 24.87 -14.30
CA THR A 45 -32.85 25.60 -13.03
C THR A 45 -32.75 24.62 -11.88
N ALA A 46 -31.77 24.82 -10.99
CA ALA A 46 -31.61 24.02 -9.78
C ALA A 46 -32.29 24.71 -8.60
N TYR A 47 -33.09 23.98 -7.84
CA TYR A 47 -33.67 24.43 -6.58
C TYR A 47 -32.85 23.85 -5.43
N LEU A 48 -32.51 24.69 -4.46
CA LEU A 48 -31.63 24.36 -3.36
C LEU A 48 -32.29 24.76 -2.04
N ARG A 49 -32.18 23.90 -1.04
CA ARG A 49 -32.59 24.18 0.34
C ARG A 49 -31.36 24.57 1.14
N LEU A 50 -31.35 25.77 1.70
CA LEU A 50 -30.28 26.23 2.57
C LEU A 50 -30.57 25.84 4.03
N SER A 51 -29.52 25.48 4.77
CA SER A 51 -29.62 25.32 6.22
C SER A 51 -30.00 26.63 6.91
N GLU A 52 -30.60 26.55 8.09
CA GLU A 52 -31.07 27.71 8.86
C GLU A 52 -29.96 28.67 9.28
N LYS A 53 -28.69 28.22 9.24
CA LYS A 53 -27.51 29.03 9.54
C LYS A 53 -27.02 29.87 8.34
N LEU A 54 -27.62 29.71 7.17
CA LEU A 54 -27.24 30.43 5.95
C LEU A 54 -28.27 31.51 5.62
N ASP A 55 -27.76 32.73 5.38
CA ASP A 55 -28.56 33.84 4.87
C ASP A 55 -28.80 33.68 3.35
N PRO A 56 -30.05 33.49 2.90
CA PRO A 56 -30.37 33.27 1.49
C PRO A 56 -30.02 34.47 0.60
N ILE A 57 -30.13 35.70 1.10
CA ILE A 57 -29.85 36.92 0.31
C ILE A 57 -28.35 37.00 0.01
N ARG A 58 -27.53 36.81 1.04
CA ARG A 58 -26.07 36.78 0.91
C ARG A 58 -25.59 35.65 -0.01
N VAL A 59 -26.20 34.47 0.07
CA VAL A 59 -25.88 33.34 -0.81
C VAL A 59 -26.22 33.64 -2.27
N VAL A 60 -27.37 34.27 -2.53
CA VAL A 60 -27.78 34.69 -3.88
C VAL A 60 -26.78 35.69 -4.48
N GLU A 61 -26.38 36.70 -3.72
CA GLU A 61 -25.39 37.69 -4.16
C GLU A 61 -24.04 37.06 -4.50
N ILE A 62 -23.57 36.13 -3.67
CA ILE A 62 -22.30 35.42 -3.88
C ILE A 62 -22.37 34.66 -5.20
N ILE A 63 -23.42 33.87 -5.45
CA ILE A 63 -23.54 33.08 -6.68
C ILE A 63 -23.61 33.97 -7.91
N ASN A 64 -24.34 35.09 -7.84
CA ASN A 64 -24.52 36.03 -8.97
C ASN A 64 -23.23 36.74 -9.39
N ARG A 65 -22.24 36.82 -8.50
CA ARG A 65 -20.92 37.40 -8.79
C ARG A 65 -19.96 36.41 -9.46
N GLN A 66 -20.28 35.12 -9.52
CA GLN A 66 -19.37 34.07 -9.95
C GLN A 66 -19.64 33.56 -11.37
N LYS A 67 -18.60 33.02 -12.01
CA LYS A 67 -18.67 32.34 -13.31
C LYS A 67 -18.30 30.86 -13.12
N ALA A 68 -19.17 29.94 -13.50
CA ALA A 68 -19.03 28.51 -13.23
C ALA A 68 -18.51 27.69 -14.43
N GLY A 69 -17.67 26.70 -14.14
CA GLY A 69 -17.13 25.73 -15.10
C GLY A 69 -16.06 26.28 -16.07
N LYS A 70 -15.45 25.37 -16.86
CA LYS A 70 -14.37 25.69 -17.83
C LYS A 70 -14.77 26.74 -18.88
N LYS A 71 -16.06 26.84 -19.22
CA LYS A 71 -16.61 27.82 -20.18
C LYS A 71 -17.08 29.14 -19.52
N LYS A 72 -16.79 29.36 -18.23
CA LYS A 72 -17.14 30.59 -17.47
C LYS A 72 -18.62 31.01 -17.61
N VAL A 73 -19.54 30.07 -17.43
CA VAL A 73 -21.00 30.33 -17.54
C VAL A 73 -21.45 31.20 -16.37
N LYS A 74 -22.17 32.29 -16.63
CA LYS A 74 -22.74 33.15 -15.58
C LYS A 74 -24.01 32.51 -15.02
N LEU A 75 -23.92 32.02 -13.78
CA LEU A 75 -25.07 31.50 -13.04
C LEU A 75 -25.91 32.66 -12.50
N MET A 76 -27.22 32.45 -12.37
CA MET A 76 -28.14 33.44 -11.81
C MET A 76 -28.97 32.83 -10.69
N ALA A 77 -28.65 33.17 -9.45
CA ALA A 77 -29.40 32.82 -8.25
C ALA A 77 -30.49 33.85 -7.93
N PHE A 78 -31.62 33.39 -7.42
CA PHE A 78 -32.73 34.21 -6.92
C PHE A 78 -33.53 33.43 -5.87
N ILE A 79 -34.28 34.14 -5.04
CA ILE A 79 -35.25 33.53 -4.11
C ILE A 79 -36.58 33.41 -4.89
N PRO A 80 -37.14 32.20 -5.05
CA PRO A 80 -38.38 32.03 -5.80
C PRO A 80 -39.60 32.51 -4.99
N ASP A 81 -40.51 33.23 -5.65
CA ASP A 81 -41.75 33.75 -5.03
C ASP A 81 -42.74 32.63 -4.66
N VAL A 82 -42.69 31.52 -5.41
CA VAL A 82 -43.48 30.31 -5.17
C VAL A 82 -42.51 29.15 -4.97
N ILE A 83 -42.53 28.56 -3.77
CA ILE A 83 -41.76 27.35 -3.46
C ILE A 83 -42.51 26.18 -4.12
N PRO A 84 -41.97 25.55 -5.17
CA PRO A 84 -42.64 24.43 -5.79
C PRO A 84 -42.63 23.24 -4.83
N ASP A 85 -43.78 22.59 -4.66
CA ASP A 85 -43.92 21.36 -3.88
C ASP A 85 -43.16 20.24 -4.59
N LEU A 86 -41.92 20.00 -4.16
CA LEU A 86 -40.97 19.12 -4.82
C LEU A 86 -40.64 17.96 -3.89
N PRO A 87 -40.65 16.71 -4.38
CA PRO A 87 -40.22 15.58 -3.60
C PRO A 87 -38.77 15.80 -3.16
N VAL A 88 -38.55 15.88 -1.86
CA VAL A 88 -37.23 16.10 -1.26
C VAL A 88 -36.34 14.92 -1.68
N PRO A 89 -35.32 15.09 -2.53
CA PRO A 89 -34.38 14.03 -2.79
C PRO A 89 -33.60 13.77 -1.50
N LYS A 90 -33.26 12.51 -1.28
CA LYS A 90 -32.35 12.10 -0.20
C LYS A 90 -31.16 13.06 -0.19
N SER A 91 -31.01 13.79 0.92
CA SER A 91 -29.97 14.80 1.13
C SER A 91 -28.65 14.29 0.56
N PHE A 92 -28.03 15.04 -0.35
CA PHE A 92 -26.60 14.89 -0.60
C PHE A 92 -25.89 15.40 0.63
N LYS A 93 -25.84 14.54 1.66
CA LYS A 93 -24.90 14.75 2.76
C LYS A 93 -23.55 14.91 2.05
N LYS A 94 -22.89 16.06 2.22
CA LYS A 94 -21.42 16.09 2.15
C LYS A 94 -21.01 14.80 2.83
N LYS A 95 -20.20 13.94 2.18
CA LYS A 95 -19.56 12.83 2.91
C LYS A 95 -19.00 13.52 4.15
N LYS A 96 -19.67 13.34 5.31
CA LYS A 96 -18.96 13.35 6.58
C LYS A 96 -17.76 12.48 6.24
N GLN A 97 -16.55 12.93 6.59
CA GLN A 97 -15.40 12.03 6.68
C GLN A 97 -15.95 10.67 7.07
N ALA A 98 -15.81 9.67 6.19
CA ALA A 98 -16.53 8.41 6.27
C ALA A 98 -16.66 8.06 7.75
N GLU A 99 -17.89 8.11 8.29
CA GLU A 99 -18.11 7.58 9.63
C GLU A 99 -17.67 6.13 9.48
N LEU A 100 -16.53 5.82 10.11
CA LEU A 100 -15.78 4.58 9.93
C LEU A 100 -16.72 3.41 10.24
N GLY A 101 -17.27 2.80 9.19
CA GLY A 101 -18.08 1.58 9.29
C GLY A 101 -19.24 1.63 10.30
N PRO A 102 -19.94 0.50 10.46
CA PRO A 102 -20.76 0.28 11.65
C PRO A 102 -19.87 0.30 12.92
N PRO A 103 -20.40 0.73 14.07
CA PRO A 103 -19.67 0.67 15.33
C PRO A 103 -19.20 -0.76 15.61
N GLN A 104 -17.88 -0.93 15.70
CA GLN A 104 -17.25 -2.22 15.96
C GLN A 104 -17.25 -2.49 17.47
N PRO A 105 -17.42 -3.75 17.92
CA PRO A 105 -17.25 -4.11 19.32
C PRO A 105 -15.83 -3.76 19.83
N PRO A 106 -15.67 -3.36 21.10
CA PRO A 106 -14.39 -2.92 21.66
C PRO A 106 -13.25 -3.94 21.48
N ASP A 107 -13.55 -5.23 21.59
CA ASP A 107 -12.58 -6.31 21.38
C ASP A 107 -12.05 -6.30 19.94
N GLN A 108 -12.93 -6.12 18.95
CA GLN A 108 -12.54 -6.05 17.54
C GLN A 108 -11.71 -4.79 17.27
N VAL A 109 -12.07 -3.67 17.87
CA VAL A 109 -11.29 -2.42 17.80
C VAL A 109 -9.89 -2.62 18.36
N LEU A 110 -9.77 -3.31 19.49
CA LEU A 110 -8.50 -3.64 20.12
C LEU A 110 -7.62 -4.51 19.23
N PHE A 111 -8.15 -5.61 18.68
CA PHE A 111 -7.37 -6.52 17.83
C PHE A 111 -6.95 -5.88 16.51
N LEU A 112 -7.82 -5.10 15.86
CA LEU A 112 -7.47 -4.41 14.62
C LEU A 112 -6.37 -3.36 14.87
N ALA A 113 -6.49 -2.56 15.94
CA ALA A 113 -5.46 -1.58 16.29
C ALA A 113 -4.12 -2.26 16.67
N HIS A 114 -4.20 -3.39 17.38
CA HIS A 114 -3.03 -4.19 17.77
C HIS A 114 -2.28 -4.73 16.55
N HIS A 115 -3.00 -5.36 15.62
CA HIS A 115 -2.43 -5.88 14.39
C HIS A 115 -1.72 -4.77 13.60
N GLU A 116 -2.38 -3.64 13.45
CA GLU A 116 -1.87 -2.49 12.69
C GLU A 116 -0.59 -1.89 13.31
N ILE A 117 -0.53 -1.74 14.64
CA ILE A 117 0.70 -1.28 15.32
C ILE A 117 1.85 -2.26 15.10
N LEU A 118 1.60 -3.57 15.11
CA LEU A 118 2.63 -4.57 14.82
C LEU A 118 3.09 -4.54 13.36
N VAL A 119 2.17 -4.30 12.42
CA VAL A 119 2.51 -4.12 11.00
C VAL A 119 3.34 -2.86 10.80
N GLU A 120 3.00 -1.76 11.48
CA GLU A 120 3.76 -0.51 11.47
C GLU A 120 5.20 -0.74 11.96
N LEU A 121 5.34 -1.37 13.13
CA LEU A 121 6.64 -1.65 13.75
C LEU A 121 7.54 -2.52 12.85
N GLN A 122 7.00 -3.62 12.30
CA GLN A 122 7.74 -4.52 11.41
C GLN A 122 8.04 -3.89 10.04
N SER A 123 7.25 -2.90 9.64
CA SER A 123 7.54 -2.15 8.42
C SER A 123 8.66 -1.13 8.62
N LYS A 124 8.69 -0.47 9.78
CA LYS A 124 9.76 0.45 10.15
C LYS A 124 11.11 -0.28 10.25
N TYR A 125 11.12 -1.40 10.99
CA TYR A 125 12.30 -2.23 11.21
C TYR A 125 12.26 -3.47 10.32
N THR A 126 12.78 -3.35 9.11
CA THR A 126 12.82 -4.39 8.07
C THR A 126 13.50 -5.67 8.52
N GLU A 127 14.54 -5.57 9.34
CA GLU A 127 15.28 -6.73 9.84
C GLU A 127 14.71 -7.31 11.14
N LEU A 128 13.63 -6.72 11.69
CA LEU A 128 13.01 -7.18 12.93
C LEU A 128 12.48 -8.62 12.82
N TYR A 129 11.97 -9.00 11.66
CA TYR A 129 11.53 -10.38 11.43
C TYR A 129 12.70 -11.37 11.56
N LYS A 130 13.86 -11.06 10.96
CA LYS A 130 15.05 -11.92 11.02
C LYS A 130 15.65 -11.95 12.43
N LEU A 131 15.73 -10.80 13.10
CA LEU A 131 16.14 -10.71 14.50
C LEU A 131 15.22 -11.54 15.40
N SER A 132 13.92 -11.50 15.16
CA SER A 132 12.94 -12.30 15.89
C SER A 132 13.12 -13.79 15.60
N LYS A 133 13.39 -14.16 14.34
CA LYS A 133 13.61 -15.55 13.94
C LYS A 133 14.80 -16.20 14.65
N SER A 134 15.86 -15.45 14.98
CA SER A 134 17.02 -16.00 15.71
C SER A 134 16.69 -16.48 17.13
N ASN A 135 15.56 -16.03 17.70
CA ASN A 135 15.07 -16.43 19.01
C ASN A 135 13.71 -17.16 18.95
N ASP A 136 13.42 -17.87 17.85
CA ASP A 136 12.15 -18.60 17.64
C ASP A 136 10.91 -17.70 17.82
N HIS A 137 11.05 -16.48 17.33
CA HIS A 137 10.06 -15.42 17.40
C HIS A 137 9.61 -15.01 18.80
N LYS A 138 10.36 -15.36 19.86
CA LYS A 138 10.08 -14.91 21.24
C LYS A 138 10.02 -13.38 21.34
N LEU A 139 10.91 -12.68 20.64
CA LEU A 139 10.94 -11.22 20.60
C LEU A 139 9.61 -10.63 20.13
N MET A 140 9.09 -11.10 18.99
CA MET A 140 7.82 -10.58 18.46
C MET A 140 6.62 -11.02 19.29
N LYS A 141 6.66 -12.21 19.92
CA LYS A 141 5.61 -12.66 20.85
C LYS A 141 5.50 -11.71 22.05
N GLU A 142 6.62 -11.37 22.69
CA GLU A 142 6.64 -10.50 23.87
C GLU A 142 6.32 -9.04 23.54
N ILE A 143 6.79 -8.53 22.38
CA ILE A 143 6.36 -7.22 21.86
C ILE A 143 4.85 -7.22 21.62
N ALA A 144 4.30 -8.27 21.00
CA ALA A 144 2.86 -8.38 20.75
C ALA A 144 2.05 -8.34 22.04
N LYS A 145 2.45 -9.08 23.08
CA LYS A 145 1.80 -9.02 24.41
C LYS A 145 1.87 -7.62 25.01
N THR A 146 3.05 -7.01 25.01
CA THR A 146 3.27 -5.66 25.56
C THR A 146 2.39 -4.62 24.87
N VAL A 147 2.33 -4.64 23.53
CA VAL A 147 1.47 -3.72 22.75
C VAL A 147 0.00 -3.96 23.07
N PHE A 148 -0.42 -5.22 23.18
CA PHE A 148 -1.81 -5.59 23.50
C PHE A 148 -2.23 -5.06 24.88
N GLU A 149 -1.42 -5.28 25.91
CA GLU A 149 -1.68 -4.80 27.27
C GLU A 149 -1.77 -3.27 27.34
N ARG A 150 -0.85 -2.57 26.66
CA ARG A 150 -0.88 -1.11 26.55
C ARG A 150 -2.16 -0.61 25.89
N LEU A 151 -2.57 -1.23 24.78
CA LEU A 151 -3.81 -0.87 24.09
C LEU A 151 -5.04 -1.16 24.94
N ARG A 152 -5.08 -2.31 25.61
CA ARG A 152 -6.15 -2.70 26.52
C ARG A 152 -6.29 -1.70 27.67
N HIS A 153 -5.17 -1.27 28.26
CA HIS A 153 -5.18 -0.24 29.30
C HIS A 153 -5.75 1.08 28.79
N ILE A 154 -5.33 1.53 27.61
CA ILE A 154 -5.85 2.76 26.96
C ILE A 154 -7.35 2.66 26.66
N LEU A 155 -7.79 1.51 26.17
CA LEU A 155 -9.20 1.22 25.89
C LEU A 155 -10.05 1.31 27.16
N ASN A 156 -9.58 0.71 28.25
CA ASN A 156 -10.27 0.69 29.55
C ASN A 156 -10.29 2.06 30.24
N THR A 157 -9.35 2.95 29.92
CA THR A 157 -9.24 4.27 30.55
C THR A 157 -10.28 5.26 29.99
N ASN A 158 -10.67 5.13 28.72
CA ASN A 158 -11.64 6.03 28.10
C ASN A 158 -12.46 5.32 27.02
N ALA A 159 -13.77 5.23 27.22
CA ALA A 159 -14.72 4.60 26.30
C ALA A 159 -14.69 5.21 24.88
N GLU A 160 -14.28 6.47 24.72
CA GLU A 160 -14.12 7.11 23.41
C GLU A 160 -13.06 6.41 22.54
N ASN A 161 -12.07 5.76 23.16
CA ASN A 161 -11.03 5.02 22.44
C ASN A 161 -11.58 3.75 21.78
N ALA A 162 -12.71 3.21 22.26
CA ALA A 162 -13.35 2.01 21.71
C ALA A 162 -14.16 2.28 20.44
N LYS A 163 -14.24 3.53 19.98
CA LYS A 163 -15.07 3.89 18.81
C LYS A 163 -14.54 3.31 17.51
N THR A 164 -13.24 3.39 17.27
CA THR A 164 -12.61 2.90 16.04
C THR A 164 -11.16 2.49 16.28
N PRO A 165 -10.61 1.55 15.48
CA PRO A 165 -9.19 1.18 15.55
C PRO A 165 -8.26 2.38 15.36
N PHE A 166 -8.69 3.32 14.52
CA PHE A 166 -7.98 4.57 14.24
C PHE A 166 -7.85 5.48 15.48
N ILE A 167 -8.92 5.63 16.27
CA ILE A 167 -8.87 6.45 17.49
C ILE A 167 -7.94 5.78 18.52
N LEU A 168 -8.08 4.47 18.69
CA LEU A 168 -7.26 3.71 19.63
C LEU A 168 -5.77 3.75 19.26
N SER A 169 -5.41 3.52 17.98
CA SER A 169 -4.03 3.58 17.51
C SER A 169 -3.43 4.98 17.63
N LYS A 170 -4.22 6.03 17.38
CA LYS A 170 -3.81 7.42 17.58
C LYS A 170 -3.53 7.72 19.06
N THR A 171 -4.39 7.27 19.97
CA THR A 171 -4.16 7.45 21.42
C THR A 171 -2.94 6.68 21.88
N TYR A 172 -2.73 5.45 21.38
CA TYR A 172 -1.50 4.69 21.62
C TYR A 172 -0.26 5.48 21.23
N ARG A 173 -0.21 6.07 20.03
CA ARG A 173 0.97 6.83 19.57
C ARG A 173 1.20 8.15 20.31
N LYS A 174 0.19 8.69 20.98
CA LYS A 174 0.38 9.83 21.93
C LYS A 174 1.10 9.39 23.20
N SER A 175 0.76 8.21 23.72
CA SER A 175 1.37 7.65 24.94
C SER A 175 2.70 6.96 24.67
N TYR A 176 2.88 6.39 23.48
CA TYR A 176 4.04 5.62 23.03
C TYR A 176 4.49 6.11 21.65
N PRO A 177 5.26 7.22 21.60
CA PRO A 177 5.70 7.82 20.35
C PRO A 177 6.70 6.95 19.55
N HIS A 178 6.79 7.18 18.24
CA HIS A 178 7.63 6.42 17.29
C HIS A 178 9.12 6.34 17.66
N PHE A 179 9.67 7.37 18.30
CA PHE A 179 11.08 7.37 18.72
C PHE A 179 11.36 6.37 19.85
N ALA A 180 10.32 5.92 20.57
CA ALA A 180 10.45 4.93 21.63
C ALA A 180 10.38 3.49 21.12
N ASP A 181 10.04 3.28 19.84
CA ASP A 181 9.86 1.94 19.28
C ASP A 181 11.16 1.13 19.29
N PHE A 182 12.31 1.78 19.04
CA PHE A 182 13.61 1.10 19.08
C PHE A 182 13.93 0.62 20.50
N GLN A 183 13.66 1.47 21.50
CA GLN A 183 13.86 1.13 22.89
C GLN A 183 12.95 -0.02 23.34
N LEU A 184 11.72 -0.11 22.81
CA LEU A 184 10.84 -1.26 23.04
C LEU A 184 11.48 -2.54 22.50
N VAL A 185 11.94 -2.53 21.24
CA VAL A 185 12.61 -3.70 20.63
C VAL A 185 13.85 -4.11 21.42
N LEU A 186 14.72 -3.15 21.74
CA LEU A 186 15.99 -3.40 22.42
C LEU A 186 15.77 -3.93 23.84
N SER A 187 14.90 -3.29 24.62
CA SER A 187 14.61 -3.73 25.99
C SER A 187 13.95 -5.10 26.04
N THR A 188 13.01 -5.40 25.13
CA THR A 188 12.42 -6.74 25.05
C THR A 188 13.45 -7.80 24.66
N LEU A 189 14.35 -7.49 23.73
CA LEU A 189 15.45 -8.40 23.37
C LEU A 189 16.36 -8.69 24.57
N HIS A 190 16.81 -7.64 25.27
CA HIS A 190 17.68 -7.80 26.45
C HIS A 190 17.00 -8.60 27.57
N CYS A 191 15.71 -8.40 27.81
CA CYS A 191 14.97 -9.22 28.79
C CYS A 191 14.98 -10.72 28.41
N ILE A 192 14.85 -11.04 27.13
CA ILE A 192 14.90 -12.43 26.63
C ILE A 192 16.30 -13.01 26.78
N GLU A 193 17.33 -12.22 26.44
CA GLU A 193 18.73 -12.63 26.53
C GLU A 193 19.17 -12.83 27.99
N ASP A 194 18.78 -11.92 28.88
CA ASP A 194 19.02 -12.01 30.32
C ASP A 194 18.35 -13.26 30.90
N ALA A 195 17.09 -13.55 30.52
CA ALA A 195 16.38 -14.74 30.96
C ALA A 195 16.99 -16.05 30.41
N ALA A 196 17.63 -15.99 29.25
CA ALA A 196 18.36 -17.10 28.64
C ALA A 196 19.81 -17.24 29.17
N GLY A 197 20.29 -16.29 29.97
CA GLY A 197 21.67 -16.23 30.43
C GLY A 197 22.69 -15.92 29.32
N THR A 198 22.24 -15.35 28.21
CA THR A 198 23.09 -14.98 27.07
C THR A 198 23.56 -13.52 27.16
N PRO A 199 24.76 -13.19 26.66
CA PRO A 199 25.22 -11.79 26.61
C PRO A 199 24.28 -10.91 25.81
N ARG A 200 24.06 -9.67 26.29
CA ARG A 200 23.19 -8.71 25.62
C ARG A 200 23.73 -8.30 24.26
N THR A 201 22.90 -8.39 23.24
CA THR A 201 23.25 -7.91 21.90
C THR A 201 23.32 -6.38 21.88
N GLN A 202 24.44 -5.84 21.37
CA GLN A 202 24.60 -4.41 21.10
C GLN A 202 24.04 -4.12 19.72
N LEU A 203 22.78 -3.71 19.68
CA LEU A 203 22.07 -3.41 18.43
C LEU A 203 21.96 -1.89 18.27
N LEU A 204 22.15 -1.40 17.05
CA LEU A 204 21.91 0.00 16.70
C LEU A 204 20.66 0.13 15.83
N GLU A 205 19.89 1.21 16.01
CA GLU A 205 18.60 1.39 15.30
C GLU A 205 18.73 1.31 13.78
N HIS A 206 19.81 1.89 13.24
CA HIS A 206 20.05 1.91 11.80
C HIS A 206 20.25 0.50 11.21
N GLU A 207 20.75 -0.46 11.99
CA GLU A 207 20.94 -1.86 11.57
C GLU A 207 19.59 -2.56 11.35
N LEU A 208 18.55 -2.16 12.09
CA LEU A 208 17.21 -2.69 11.93
C LEU A 208 16.39 -1.98 10.86
N THR A 209 16.66 -0.69 10.64
CA THR A 209 15.91 0.13 9.66
C THR A 209 16.51 0.10 8.27
N ALA A 210 17.71 -0.47 8.08
CA ALA A 210 18.38 -0.49 6.80
C ALA A 210 17.44 -1.11 5.75
N PRO A 211 17.15 -0.40 4.63
CA PRO A 211 16.32 -0.98 3.58
C PRO A 211 16.99 -2.27 3.15
N SER A 212 16.25 -3.39 3.19
CA SER A 212 16.76 -4.64 2.64
C SER A 212 16.97 -4.39 1.15
N TYR A 213 18.23 -4.20 0.74
CA TYR A 213 18.62 -4.27 -0.64
C TYR A 213 18.41 -5.72 -1.04
N ASP A 214 17.18 -5.99 -1.43
CA ASP A 214 16.81 -7.21 -2.10
C ASP A 214 17.69 -7.23 -3.36
N LEU A 215 18.80 -7.97 -3.30
CA LEU A 215 19.76 -8.12 -4.41
C LEU A 215 19.07 -8.68 -5.67
N SER A 216 17.85 -9.22 -5.52
CA SER A 216 16.94 -9.61 -6.59
C SER A 216 16.25 -8.42 -7.30
N ALA A 217 16.21 -7.24 -6.68
CA ALA A 217 15.81 -6.02 -7.35
C ALA A 217 16.97 -5.57 -8.25
N HIS A 218 16.94 -6.04 -9.50
CA HIS A 218 17.81 -5.70 -10.63
C HIS A 218 17.89 -4.20 -10.99
N GLY A 219 17.65 -3.28 -10.05
CA GLY A 219 17.62 -1.84 -10.26
C GLY A 219 19.00 -1.16 -10.31
N GLU A 220 20.07 -1.82 -9.85
CA GLU A 220 21.42 -1.24 -9.88
C GLU A 220 22.30 -1.72 -11.04
N ILE A 221 22.00 -2.91 -11.60
CA ILE A 221 22.74 -3.43 -12.75
C ILE A 221 21.90 -3.17 -14.00
N PRO A 222 22.33 -2.26 -14.91
CA PRO A 222 21.65 -2.06 -16.18
C PRO A 222 21.39 -3.41 -16.87
N TYR A 223 20.18 -3.61 -17.38
CA TYR A 223 19.80 -4.85 -18.08
C TYR A 223 20.83 -5.25 -19.15
N GLU A 224 21.39 -4.26 -19.85
CA GLU A 224 22.48 -4.46 -20.82
C GLU A 224 23.73 -5.10 -20.22
N LYS A 225 24.11 -4.77 -18.98
CA LYS A 225 25.23 -5.41 -18.27
C LYS A 225 24.89 -6.83 -17.86
N VAL A 226 23.65 -7.11 -17.46
CA VAL A 226 23.17 -8.47 -17.15
C VAL A 226 23.23 -9.35 -18.41
N VAL A 227 22.68 -8.86 -19.52
CA VAL A 227 22.70 -9.56 -20.81
C VAL A 227 24.12 -9.81 -21.29
N LYS A 228 25.01 -8.80 -21.25
CA LYS A 228 26.42 -8.95 -21.62
C LYS A 228 27.15 -9.97 -20.74
N THR A 229 26.86 -9.98 -19.43
CA THR A 229 27.48 -10.91 -18.49
C THR A 229 26.99 -12.34 -18.73
N CYS A 230 25.68 -12.52 -18.93
CA CYS A 230 25.09 -13.82 -19.28
C CYS A 230 25.71 -14.35 -20.56
N GLN A 231 25.74 -13.57 -21.64
CA GLN A 231 26.35 -13.96 -22.92
C GLN A 231 27.83 -14.35 -22.76
N LYS A 232 28.62 -13.58 -21.98
CA LYS A 232 30.03 -13.88 -21.72
C LYS A 232 30.21 -15.25 -21.06
N TYR A 233 29.38 -15.60 -20.07
CA TYR A 233 29.49 -16.87 -19.38
C TYR A 233 28.86 -18.03 -20.16
N SER A 234 27.78 -17.80 -20.90
CA SER A 234 27.21 -18.78 -21.83
C SER A 234 28.23 -19.23 -22.87
N ASN A 235 28.96 -18.29 -23.48
CA ASN A 235 30.00 -18.63 -24.46
C ASN A 235 31.14 -19.42 -23.82
N LYS A 236 31.54 -19.10 -22.58
CA LYS A 236 32.56 -19.88 -21.85
C LYS A 236 32.10 -21.31 -21.54
N ILE A 237 30.84 -21.48 -21.17
CA ILE A 237 30.25 -22.80 -20.90
C ILE A 237 30.17 -23.59 -22.20
N GLU A 238 29.71 -22.97 -23.28
CA GLU A 238 29.63 -23.58 -24.61
C GLU A 238 31.00 -24.09 -25.06
N VAL A 239 32.05 -23.26 -24.98
CA VAL A 239 33.43 -23.66 -25.30
C VAL A 239 33.88 -24.86 -24.47
N LYS A 240 33.69 -24.84 -23.14
CA LYS A 240 34.08 -25.97 -22.28
C LYS A 240 33.33 -27.26 -22.59
N VAL A 241 32.03 -27.17 -22.87
CA VAL A 241 31.20 -28.32 -23.20
C VAL A 241 31.63 -28.90 -24.56
N THR A 242 31.88 -28.03 -25.54
CA THR A 242 32.36 -28.44 -26.86
C THR A 242 33.74 -29.08 -26.80
N GLU A 243 34.68 -28.51 -26.05
CA GLU A 243 36.01 -29.10 -25.81
C GLU A 243 35.89 -30.48 -25.17
N TYR A 244 35.04 -30.63 -24.15
CA TYR A 244 34.83 -31.90 -23.48
C TYR A 244 34.25 -32.97 -24.42
N ILE A 245 33.19 -32.65 -25.17
CA ILE A 245 32.53 -33.59 -26.09
C ILE A 245 33.45 -33.98 -27.25
N ASN A 246 34.19 -33.02 -27.81
CA ASN A 246 35.18 -33.29 -28.87
C ASN A 246 36.32 -34.19 -28.37
N GLY A 247 36.71 -34.06 -27.10
CA GLY A 247 37.72 -34.91 -26.45
C GLY A 247 37.25 -36.34 -26.13
N LEU A 248 35.97 -36.67 -26.33
CA LEU A 248 35.46 -38.02 -26.08
C LEU A 248 35.98 -38.99 -27.15
N LYS A 249 36.71 -40.02 -26.70
CA LYS A 249 37.15 -41.13 -27.55
C LYS A 249 35.96 -42.00 -27.95
N THR A 250 35.71 -42.08 -29.25
CA THR A 250 34.67 -42.89 -29.87
C THR A 250 35.23 -44.12 -30.59
N ASP A 251 36.55 -44.29 -30.61
CA ASP A 251 37.17 -45.45 -31.25
C ASP A 251 37.22 -46.61 -30.27
N ILE A 252 36.51 -47.69 -30.59
CA ILE A 252 36.50 -48.93 -29.81
C ILE A 252 36.43 -50.12 -30.76
N GLU A 253 37.17 -51.18 -30.45
CA GLU A 253 37.08 -52.45 -31.15
C GLU A 253 35.86 -53.23 -30.63
N PRO A 254 34.78 -53.38 -31.44
CA PRO A 254 33.51 -53.95 -30.95
C PRO A 254 33.63 -55.43 -30.54
N GLU A 255 34.62 -56.13 -31.08
CA GLU A 255 34.84 -57.56 -30.89
C GLU A 255 35.49 -57.90 -29.53
N ASN A 256 36.19 -56.94 -28.93
CA ASN A 256 36.91 -57.09 -27.66
C ASN A 256 36.30 -56.29 -26.50
N ALA A 257 35.24 -55.50 -26.76
CA ALA A 257 34.67 -54.57 -25.81
C ALA A 257 33.67 -55.25 -24.86
N THR A 258 33.77 -54.92 -23.58
CA THR A 258 32.79 -55.33 -22.57
C THR A 258 31.42 -54.66 -22.83
N PRO A 259 30.31 -55.23 -22.32
CA PRO A 259 28.97 -54.61 -22.43
C PRO A 259 28.92 -53.18 -21.89
N GLU A 260 29.70 -52.87 -20.85
CA GLU A 260 29.78 -51.54 -20.26
C GLU A 260 30.54 -50.55 -21.17
N GLU A 261 31.60 -51.00 -21.85
CA GLU A 261 32.33 -50.19 -22.83
C GLU A 261 31.48 -49.90 -24.07
N LEU A 262 30.71 -50.87 -24.55
CA LEU A 262 29.73 -50.68 -25.60
C LEU A 262 28.61 -49.70 -25.20
N ALA A 263 28.16 -49.73 -23.94
CA ALA A 263 27.19 -48.77 -23.43
C ALA A 263 27.79 -47.34 -23.35
N ARG A 264 29.00 -47.21 -22.80
CA ARG A 264 29.74 -45.93 -22.74
C ARG A 264 30.00 -45.37 -24.14
N HIS A 265 30.31 -46.23 -25.12
CA HIS A 265 30.47 -45.86 -26.52
C HIS A 265 29.22 -45.17 -27.08
N ARG A 266 28.06 -45.84 -26.94
CA ARG A 266 26.78 -45.35 -27.46
C ARG A 266 26.47 -43.98 -26.89
N VAL A 267 26.67 -43.79 -25.59
CA VAL A 267 26.49 -42.49 -24.93
C VAL A 267 27.45 -41.43 -25.49
N ARG A 268 28.72 -41.76 -25.72
CA ARG A 268 29.70 -40.81 -26.30
C ARG A 268 29.36 -40.42 -27.75
N VAL A 269 28.89 -41.36 -28.56
CA VAL A 269 28.43 -41.10 -29.93
C VAL A 269 27.20 -40.19 -29.93
N GLU A 270 26.21 -40.48 -29.08
CA GLU A 270 25.02 -39.63 -28.95
C GLU A 270 25.37 -38.22 -28.44
N LEU A 271 26.32 -38.10 -27.51
CA LEU A 271 26.81 -36.79 -27.06
C LEU A 271 27.46 -35.99 -28.19
N LYS A 272 28.20 -36.64 -29.09
CA LYS A 272 28.75 -35.99 -30.30
C LYS A 272 27.65 -35.61 -31.30
N ASN A 273 26.60 -36.42 -31.44
CA ASN A 273 25.45 -36.09 -32.30
C ASN A 273 24.64 -34.89 -31.80
N ILE A 274 24.58 -34.69 -30.48
CA ILE A 274 23.89 -33.55 -29.85
C ILE A 274 24.72 -32.26 -29.93
N LEU A 275 26.04 -32.35 -30.13
CA LEU A 275 26.96 -31.21 -30.11
C LEU A 275 26.52 -30.00 -30.97
N PRO A 276 26.01 -30.16 -32.22
CA PRO A 276 25.54 -29.03 -33.03
C PRO A 276 24.36 -28.27 -32.41
N TYR A 277 23.61 -28.92 -31.52
CA TYR A 277 22.44 -28.37 -30.84
C TYR A 277 22.76 -27.79 -29.46
N MET A 278 23.98 -28.01 -28.93
CA MET A 278 24.36 -27.55 -27.60
C MET A 278 24.34 -26.03 -27.46
N GLY A 279 24.83 -25.28 -28.46
CA GLY A 279 24.79 -23.82 -28.47
C GLY A 279 23.35 -23.28 -28.40
N PRO A 280 22.43 -23.72 -29.29
CA PRO A 280 21.01 -23.43 -29.18
C PRO A 280 20.38 -23.81 -27.83
N MET A 281 20.67 -25.00 -27.29
CA MET A 281 20.14 -25.45 -25.99
C MET A 281 20.63 -24.58 -24.83
N LEU A 282 21.92 -24.25 -24.78
CA LEU A 282 22.50 -23.36 -23.77
C LEU A 282 21.91 -21.96 -23.89
N ARG A 283 21.76 -21.43 -25.11
CA ARG A 283 21.08 -20.15 -25.34
C ARG A 283 19.63 -20.19 -24.88
N GLN A 284 18.90 -21.27 -25.12
CA GLN A 284 17.52 -21.42 -24.65
C GLN A 284 17.45 -21.48 -23.12
N VAL A 285 18.30 -22.28 -22.46
CA VAL A 285 18.35 -22.35 -20.98
C VAL A 285 18.73 -21.00 -20.38
N VAL A 286 19.72 -20.33 -20.95
CA VAL A 286 20.14 -18.99 -20.50
C VAL A 286 19.03 -17.97 -20.73
N THR A 287 18.37 -18.05 -21.89
CA THR A 287 17.26 -17.15 -22.19
C THR A 287 16.09 -17.43 -21.27
N THR A 288 15.73 -18.66 -20.97
CA THR A 288 14.58 -19.00 -20.12
C THR A 288 14.81 -18.76 -18.63
N ASN A 289 16.07 -18.81 -18.14
CA ASN A 289 16.37 -18.71 -16.71
C ASN A 289 17.09 -17.41 -16.30
N PHE A 290 17.78 -16.75 -17.23
CA PHE A 290 18.63 -15.58 -16.92
C PHE A 290 18.31 -14.35 -17.79
N ALA A 291 17.98 -14.53 -19.09
CA ALA A 291 17.54 -13.42 -19.96
C ALA A 291 16.01 -13.23 -19.97
N CYS A 292 15.28 -14.21 -19.43
CA CYS A 292 13.87 -14.22 -19.10
C CYS A 292 13.80 -14.59 -17.61
N PRO A 293 13.67 -13.61 -16.72
CA PRO A 293 12.55 -13.67 -15.82
C PRO A 293 11.32 -13.30 -16.69
N THR A 294 10.08 -13.57 -16.31
CA THR A 294 9.23 -12.43 -15.93
C THR A 294 10.01 -11.12 -16.00
N THR A 295 10.16 -10.51 -17.18
CA THR A 295 10.66 -9.15 -17.22
C THR A 295 9.67 -8.48 -16.29
N PRO A 296 10.10 -7.84 -15.19
CA PRO A 296 9.32 -6.73 -14.78
C PRO A 296 9.37 -5.89 -16.05
N SER A 297 8.28 -5.91 -16.83
CA SER A 297 8.14 -5.01 -17.96
C SER A 297 8.69 -3.66 -17.49
N PRO A 298 9.23 -2.79 -18.33
CA PRO A 298 9.35 -1.40 -17.93
C PRO A 298 8.03 -0.82 -17.38
N MET A 299 6.88 -1.52 -17.49
CA MET A 299 5.60 -1.33 -16.81
C MET A 299 5.35 -2.17 -15.53
N ALA A 300 6.31 -2.91 -15.00
CA ALA A 300 6.08 -3.75 -13.84
C ALA A 300 5.89 -2.91 -12.60
N TYR A 301 4.89 -3.30 -11.84
CA TYR A 301 4.33 -2.49 -10.79
C TYR A 301 4.78 -3.03 -9.43
N ILE A 302 5.46 -2.18 -8.66
CA ILE A 302 5.85 -2.49 -7.29
C ILE A 302 4.88 -1.81 -6.34
N ARG A 303 4.28 -2.58 -5.44
CA ARG A 303 3.51 -2.05 -4.31
C ARG A 303 4.48 -1.50 -3.26
N MET A 304 4.32 -0.23 -2.92
CA MET A 304 5.13 0.52 -1.97
C MET A 304 4.26 1.09 -0.84
N LYS A 305 4.90 1.42 0.28
CA LYS A 305 4.30 2.11 1.42
C LYS A 305 5.23 3.21 1.91
N ILE A 306 4.66 4.35 2.28
CA ILE A 306 5.33 5.48 2.93
C ILE A 306 4.71 5.66 4.31
N TYR A 307 5.57 5.74 5.31
CA TYR A 307 5.24 6.21 6.65
C TYR A 307 5.83 7.59 6.89
N GLY A 308 5.14 8.40 7.69
CA GLY A 308 5.68 9.65 8.19
C GLY A 308 5.86 9.60 9.71
N GLU A 309 7.05 9.97 10.18
CA GLU A 309 7.35 10.12 11.60
C GLU A 309 7.53 11.60 11.97
N PRO A 310 6.83 12.13 13.00
CA PRO A 310 5.85 11.44 13.86
C PRO A 310 4.43 11.40 13.25
N TYR A 311 4.20 12.04 12.11
CA TYR A 311 2.92 12.08 11.41
C TYR A 311 3.10 11.89 9.91
N LEU A 312 2.08 11.38 9.22
CA LEU A 312 2.07 11.40 7.75
C LEU A 312 2.05 12.85 7.24
N PRO A 313 2.96 13.26 6.33
CA PRO A 313 2.90 14.57 5.71
C PRO A 313 1.56 14.81 5.02
N THR A 314 1.13 16.08 4.94
CA THR A 314 -0.15 16.42 4.31
C THR A 314 -0.16 16.08 2.83
N ARG A 315 -1.37 15.99 2.25
CA ARG A 315 -1.54 15.70 0.83
C ARG A 315 -0.76 16.68 -0.05
N ASP A 316 -0.72 17.96 0.32
CA ASP A 316 -0.02 19.00 -0.44
C ASP A 316 1.49 18.75 -0.52
N HIS A 317 2.08 18.14 0.51
CA HIS A 317 3.49 17.77 0.53
C HIS A 317 3.76 16.46 -0.20
N LEU A 318 2.89 15.45 -0.07
CA LEU A 318 3.07 14.15 -0.71
C LEU A 318 2.69 14.13 -2.20
N GLU A 319 1.70 14.92 -2.63
CA GLU A 319 1.20 14.94 -4.01
C GLU A 319 2.29 15.23 -5.05
N PRO A 320 3.23 16.18 -4.85
CA PRO A 320 4.38 16.37 -5.74
C PRO A 320 5.30 15.14 -5.83
N VAL A 321 5.55 14.45 -4.71
CA VAL A 321 6.36 13.22 -4.67
C VAL A 321 5.65 12.11 -5.45
N MET A 322 4.36 11.91 -5.20
CA MET A 322 3.56 10.90 -5.87
C MET A 322 3.51 11.14 -7.39
N LYS A 323 3.34 12.39 -7.83
CA LYS A 323 3.37 12.76 -9.26
C LYS A 323 4.74 12.54 -9.88
N LYS A 324 5.83 12.84 -9.16
CA LYS A 324 7.20 12.69 -9.67
C LYS A 324 7.54 11.23 -10.02
N PHE A 325 6.97 10.26 -9.30
CA PHE A 325 7.26 8.83 -9.49
C PHE A 325 6.12 8.06 -10.16
N ASP A 326 5.19 8.76 -10.83
CA ASP A 326 4.03 8.16 -11.49
C ASP A 326 3.25 7.19 -10.55
N ALA A 327 3.10 7.57 -9.27
CA ALA A 327 2.44 6.73 -8.28
C ALA A 327 0.93 6.63 -8.55
N PHE A 328 0.38 5.42 -8.47
CA PHE A 328 -1.04 5.15 -8.67
C PHE A 328 -1.55 4.17 -7.60
N LYS A 329 -2.87 3.97 -7.51
CA LYS A 329 -3.53 3.20 -6.41
C LYS A 329 -3.10 3.70 -5.01
N ILE A 330 -3.14 5.02 -4.82
CA ILE A 330 -2.72 5.67 -3.58
C ILE A 330 -3.85 5.53 -2.55
N LEU A 331 -3.64 4.69 -1.55
CA LEU A 331 -4.58 4.39 -0.47
C LEU A 331 -3.96 4.82 0.86
N ARG A 332 -4.69 5.62 1.63
CA ARG A 332 -4.34 5.85 3.03
C ARG A 332 -4.76 4.64 3.84
N ALA A 333 -3.95 4.22 4.82
CA ALA A 333 -4.34 3.15 5.71
C ALA A 333 -5.59 3.55 6.53
N ASP A 334 -6.58 2.66 6.60
CA ASP A 334 -7.85 2.93 7.28
C ASP A 334 -7.72 2.98 8.81
N HIS A 335 -6.71 2.30 9.36
CA HIS A 335 -6.54 2.09 10.80
C HIS A 335 -5.25 2.71 11.37
N ILE A 336 -4.31 3.13 10.51
CA ILE A 336 -3.05 3.79 10.90
C ILE A 336 -3.03 5.23 10.40
N CYS A 337 -2.77 6.17 11.31
CA CYS A 337 -2.75 7.60 10.98
C CYS A 337 -1.58 8.02 10.07
N ASN A 338 -0.51 7.22 10.05
CA ASN A 338 0.80 7.60 9.54
C ASN A 338 1.24 6.92 8.24
N MET A 339 0.38 6.13 7.57
CA MET A 339 0.76 5.33 6.40
C MET A 339 -0.05 5.62 5.14
N VAL A 340 0.63 5.61 4.00
CA VAL A 340 0.05 5.57 2.66
C VAL A 340 0.65 4.40 1.88
N ARG A 341 -0.20 3.60 1.25
CA ARG A 341 0.13 2.54 0.30
C ARG A 341 -0.07 3.06 -1.12
N PHE A 342 0.79 2.70 -2.05
CA PHE A 342 0.70 3.11 -3.44
C PHE A 342 1.48 2.13 -4.31
N THR A 343 1.35 2.26 -5.62
CA THR A 343 2.05 1.43 -6.58
C THR A 343 2.85 2.32 -7.53
N ILE A 344 4.07 1.92 -7.84
CA ILE A 344 4.94 2.61 -8.80
C ILE A 344 5.42 1.66 -9.88
N ILE A 345 5.90 2.23 -10.97
CA ILE A 345 6.64 1.50 -11.98
C ILE A 345 8.06 1.18 -11.46
N GLN A 346 8.55 -0.03 -11.72
CA GLN A 346 9.87 -0.53 -11.29
C GLN A 346 11.02 0.44 -11.55
N ARG A 347 10.99 1.17 -12.68
CA ARG A 347 12.02 2.17 -13.06
C ARG A 347 12.22 3.26 -12.01
N HIS A 348 11.18 3.59 -11.25
CA HIS A 348 11.18 4.67 -10.26
C HIS A 348 11.62 4.20 -8.87
N TYR A 349 11.78 2.90 -8.66
CA TYR A 349 12.07 2.30 -7.35
C TYR A 349 13.33 2.86 -6.71
N SER A 350 14.46 2.81 -7.42
CA SER A 350 15.76 3.25 -6.88
C SER A 350 15.75 4.75 -6.55
N ALA A 351 15.10 5.57 -7.38
CA ALA A 351 14.98 6.99 -7.15
C ALA A 351 14.03 7.33 -5.99
N LEU A 352 12.96 6.56 -5.81
CA LEU A 352 12.06 6.69 -4.67
C LEU A 352 12.74 6.30 -3.36
N MET A 353 13.49 5.19 -3.34
CA MET A 353 14.19 4.71 -2.14
C MET A 353 15.24 5.70 -1.62
N LYS A 354 15.78 6.59 -2.47
CA LYS A 354 16.67 7.69 -2.04
C LYS A 354 15.98 8.74 -1.18
N LEU A 355 14.64 8.77 -1.17
CA LEU A 355 13.86 9.64 -0.28
C LEU A 355 13.62 9.01 1.09
N ASP A 356 14.01 7.75 1.29
CA ASP A 356 13.94 7.12 2.59
C ASP A 356 14.80 7.87 3.61
N GLY A 357 14.22 8.16 4.77
CA GLY A 357 14.85 8.94 5.83
C GLY A 357 14.89 10.45 5.61
N THR A 358 14.43 10.96 4.45
CA THR A 358 14.36 12.41 4.19
C THR A 358 13.20 13.07 4.93
N GLU A 359 13.35 14.36 5.26
CA GLU A 359 12.28 15.14 5.87
C GLU A 359 11.39 15.82 4.82
N LEU A 360 10.08 15.68 4.97
CA LEU A 360 9.08 16.29 4.11
C LEU A 360 7.94 16.85 4.97
N GLY A 361 7.76 18.18 4.92
CA GLY A 361 6.70 18.85 5.69
C GLY A 361 6.82 18.65 7.21
N GLY A 362 8.05 18.55 7.73
CA GLY A 362 8.33 18.35 9.15
C GLY A 362 8.19 16.90 9.65
N ALA A 363 7.98 15.94 8.74
CA ALA A 363 7.97 14.52 9.06
C ALA A 363 9.07 13.76 8.29
N LYS A 364 9.75 12.85 8.97
CA LYS A 364 10.71 11.92 8.36
C LYS A 364 9.97 10.84 7.59
N LEU A 365 10.32 10.65 6.33
CA LEU A 365 9.74 9.61 5.49
C LEU A 365 10.42 8.26 5.75
N VAL A 366 9.62 7.20 5.87
CA VAL A 366 10.09 5.82 5.87
C VAL A 366 9.42 5.08 4.72
N ILE A 367 10.20 4.64 3.74
CA ILE A 367 9.74 4.11 2.45
C ILE A 367 10.11 2.65 2.34
N ARG A 368 9.12 1.78 2.10
CA ARG A 368 9.32 0.33 2.06
C ARG A 368 8.50 -0.31 0.94
N LYS A 369 8.92 -1.49 0.48
CA LYS A 369 8.06 -2.37 -0.32
C LYS A 369 6.88 -2.84 0.55
N SER A 370 5.70 -2.98 -0.03
CA SER A 370 4.53 -3.48 0.71
C SER A 370 4.66 -4.97 1.03
N VAL A 371 5.25 -5.74 0.12
CA VAL A 371 5.53 -7.17 0.30
C VAL A 371 6.81 -7.31 1.12
N MET A 372 6.68 -7.75 2.37
CA MET A 372 7.78 -8.03 3.29
C MET A 372 7.46 -9.30 4.08
N GLU A 373 8.49 -10.05 4.48
CA GLU A 373 8.31 -11.10 5.48
C GLU A 373 7.94 -10.45 6.82
N THR A 374 6.76 -10.80 7.34
CA THR A 374 6.27 -10.29 8.62
C THR A 374 5.84 -11.44 9.49
N TYR A 375 6.15 -11.35 10.77
CA TYR A 375 5.60 -12.21 11.80
C TYR A 375 4.08 -12.01 11.89
N LYS A 376 3.35 -13.08 11.62
CA LYS A 376 1.92 -13.17 11.89
C LYS A 376 1.75 -13.71 13.31
N VAL A 377 0.96 -13.02 14.13
CA VAL A 377 0.65 -13.47 15.49
C VAL A 377 -0.05 -14.85 15.40
N PRO A 378 0.49 -15.92 16.01
CA PRO A 378 -0.09 -17.24 15.96
C PRO A 378 -1.47 -17.27 16.59
N GLU A 379 -2.36 -18.09 16.05
CA GLU A 379 -3.73 -18.24 16.57
C GLU A 379 -3.77 -18.62 18.04
N VAL A 380 -2.78 -19.41 18.52
CA VAL A 380 -2.67 -19.78 19.93
C VAL A 380 -2.50 -18.54 20.81
N LEU A 381 -1.61 -17.63 20.42
CA LEU A 381 -1.40 -16.37 21.14
C LEU A 381 -2.63 -15.47 21.02
N ILE A 382 -3.30 -15.45 19.86
CA ILE A 382 -4.58 -14.73 19.72
C ILE A 382 -5.61 -15.28 20.70
N LYS A 383 -5.74 -16.61 20.84
CA LYS A 383 -6.66 -17.26 21.81
C LYS A 383 -6.29 -16.90 23.25
N GLU A 384 -5.00 -16.91 23.61
CA GLU A 384 -4.54 -16.47 24.94
C GLU A 384 -4.91 -15.01 25.22
N LEU A 385 -4.65 -14.11 24.27
CA LEU A 385 -5.00 -12.69 24.38
C LEU A 385 -6.51 -12.47 24.44
N LYS A 386 -7.31 -13.29 23.75
CA LYS A 386 -8.78 -13.29 23.85
C LYS A 386 -9.27 -13.80 25.21
N ALA A 387 -8.66 -14.85 25.76
CA ALA A 387 -9.01 -15.36 27.08
C ALA A 387 -8.83 -14.29 28.17
N LEU A 388 -7.81 -13.44 28.03
CA LEU A 388 -7.61 -12.29 28.91
C LEU A 388 -8.75 -11.27 28.86
N LEU A 389 -9.56 -11.23 27.79
CA LEU A 389 -10.70 -10.31 27.60
C LEU A 389 -12.05 -10.88 28.08
N SER A 390 -12.10 -12.15 28.53
CA SER A 390 -13.35 -12.80 28.96
C SER A 390 -14.44 -12.83 27.86
N SER A 391 -14.06 -13.08 26.61
CA SER A 391 -14.94 -12.99 25.43
C SER A 391 -14.71 -14.18 24.48
N ASP A 392 -15.63 -15.16 24.51
CA ASP A 392 -15.63 -16.38 23.65
C ASP A 392 -16.20 -16.13 22.23
N ARG A 393 -15.95 -14.95 21.64
CA ARG A 393 -16.50 -14.63 20.31
C ARG A 393 -15.53 -15.01 19.19
N GLU A 394 -16.02 -15.82 18.26
CA GLU A 394 -15.38 -16.02 16.95
C GLU A 394 -15.34 -14.69 16.21
N MET A 395 -14.14 -14.31 15.75
CA MET A 395 -13.93 -13.12 14.96
C MET A 395 -13.82 -13.51 13.50
N PRO A 396 -14.22 -12.64 12.56
CA PRO A 396 -13.81 -12.81 11.17
C PRO A 396 -12.27 -12.80 11.10
N GLU A 397 -11.71 -13.69 10.29
CA GLU A 397 -10.32 -13.56 9.88
C GLU A 397 -10.10 -12.15 9.33
N PRO A 398 -8.92 -11.53 9.53
CA PRO A 398 -8.59 -10.35 8.75
C PRO A 398 -8.63 -10.78 7.29
N GLU A 399 -9.72 -10.45 6.60
CA GLU A 399 -9.75 -10.46 5.15
C GLU A 399 -8.58 -9.56 4.74
N MET A 400 -7.49 -10.20 4.31
CA MET A 400 -6.61 -9.53 3.37
C MET A 400 -7.46 -9.36 2.12
N ASN A 401 -8.27 -8.30 2.09
CA ASN A 401 -8.91 -7.85 0.87
C ASN A 401 -7.78 -7.33 -0.04
N ASP A 402 -7.08 -8.27 -0.68
CA ASP A 402 -6.48 -8.07 -1.98
C ASP A 402 -7.58 -7.83 -3.04
N GLU A 403 -8.85 -8.06 -2.70
CA GLU A 403 -10.03 -7.97 -3.57
C GLU A 403 -10.88 -6.70 -3.46
N ASP A 404 -10.60 -5.76 -2.53
CA ASP A 404 -11.14 -4.39 -2.62
C ASP A 404 -10.33 -3.56 -3.64
N MET A 405 -10.16 -4.13 -4.83
CA MET A 405 -9.78 -3.44 -6.04
C MET A 405 -11.05 -2.81 -6.62
N GLU A 406 -11.60 -1.81 -5.92
CA GLU A 406 -12.51 -0.87 -6.58
C GLU A 406 -11.70 -0.14 -7.67
N ASP A 407 -12.03 -0.50 -8.89
CA ASP A 407 -11.56 0.09 -10.13
C ASP A 407 -11.83 1.60 -10.11
N TRP A 408 -10.79 2.38 -9.80
CA TRP A 408 -10.75 3.81 -10.13
C TRP A 408 -10.26 4.03 -11.57
N GLY A 409 -10.41 3.03 -12.43
CA GLY A 409 -10.35 3.14 -13.87
C GLY A 409 -11.73 3.35 -14.45
N GLU A 410 -12.27 4.57 -14.34
CA GLU A 410 -12.96 5.15 -15.49
C GLU A 410 -12.96 6.69 -15.41
N GLU A 411 -12.31 7.26 -16.43
CA GLU A 411 -12.43 8.62 -16.96
C GLU A 411 -11.55 9.74 -16.37
N LEU A 412 -10.41 9.95 -17.07
CA LEU A 412 -9.80 11.22 -17.55
C LEU A 412 -10.04 12.54 -16.78
#